data_AF-A0A0C2FQE2-F1
#
_entry.id   AF-A0A0C2FQE2-F1
#
_cell.length_a   1.000
_cell.length_b   1.000
_cell.length_c   1.000
_cell.angle_alpha   90.00
_cell.angle_beta   90.00
_cell.angle_gamma   90.00
#
_symmetry.space_group_name_H-M   'P 1'
#
loop_
_entity.id
_entity.type
_entity.pdbx_description
1 polymer ?
#
loop_
_entity_poly.entity_id
_entity_poly.type
_entity_poly.pdbx_seq_one_letter_code
_entity_poly.pdbx_strand_id
1 'polypeptide(L)'
;MSRQKDIDDKIEVELVDQYFRYLHALPAYGFLHQSTVVQRCLERSINPALKAALCAITALFMGRCADERDKWAQASETLVFQGLSHPSIFHLQALLLVIRYRADSGGFSRAFMLAGLAARLAAALRLNYEHHELSPVAQEVRRRTFWSLYFLEEVFCSGLREFELCHPDIIYLRLPREDINFANEASPHMNVAFLIPGLGVEPTSIGQRGLFVKVALLRRNIMK
;
A
#
# COMPACT_ATOMS: atom_id res chain seq x y z
N MET A 1 -22.86 -20.33 -17.23
CA MET A 1 -21.90 -19.19 -17.22
C MET A 1 -22.36 -18.03 -16.34
N SER A 2 -23.63 -17.57 -16.40
CA SER A 2 -24.12 -16.46 -15.55
C SER A 2 -24.03 -16.73 -14.03
N ARG A 3 -24.50 -17.90 -13.58
CA ARG A 3 -24.56 -18.24 -12.14
C ARG A 3 -23.20 -18.37 -11.44
N GLN A 4 -22.16 -18.83 -12.16
CA GLN A 4 -20.81 -18.95 -11.61
C GLN A 4 -20.18 -17.56 -11.44
N LYS A 5 -20.35 -16.69 -12.44
CA LYS A 5 -19.87 -15.31 -12.38
C LYS A 5 -20.52 -14.53 -11.22
N ASP A 6 -21.80 -14.75 -10.96
CA ASP A 6 -22.49 -14.13 -9.81
C ASP A 6 -21.98 -14.64 -8.45
N ILE A 7 -21.48 -15.87 -8.37
CA ILE A 7 -20.87 -16.42 -7.15
C ILE A 7 -19.48 -15.83 -6.96
N ASP A 8 -18.67 -15.80 -8.01
CA ASP A 8 -17.33 -15.24 -7.99
C ASP A 8 -17.38 -13.75 -7.59
N ASP A 9 -18.30 -12.97 -8.18
CA ASP A 9 -18.50 -11.55 -7.83
C ASP A 9 -18.89 -11.37 -6.34
N LYS A 10 -19.70 -12.27 -5.77
CA LYS A 10 -20.05 -12.21 -4.33
C LYS A 10 -18.85 -12.50 -3.44
N ILE A 11 -18.02 -13.48 -3.80
CA ILE A 11 -16.80 -13.82 -3.06
C ILE A 11 -15.82 -12.64 -3.11
N GLU A 12 -15.64 -12.02 -4.27
CA GLU A 12 -14.75 -10.86 -4.42
C GLU A 12 -15.22 -9.68 -3.54
N VAL A 13 -16.51 -9.38 -3.50
CA VAL A 13 -17.07 -8.34 -2.62
C VAL A 13 -16.84 -8.67 -1.14
N GLU A 14 -17.06 -9.92 -0.73
CA GLU A 14 -16.81 -10.35 0.64
C GLU A 14 -15.33 -10.24 1.02
N LEU A 15 -14.41 -10.61 0.12
CA LEU A 15 -12.97 -10.48 0.35
C LEU A 15 -12.56 -9.00 0.48
N VAL A 16 -13.14 -8.10 -0.30
CA VAL A 16 -12.87 -6.66 -0.16
C VAL A 16 -13.36 -6.12 1.18
N ASP A 17 -14.52 -6.55 1.68
CA ASP A 17 -14.99 -6.20 3.03
C ASP A 17 -14.04 -6.72 4.12
N GLN A 18 -13.64 -7.98 4.02
CA GLN A 18 -12.69 -8.62 4.94
C GLN A 18 -11.32 -7.92 4.95
N TYR A 19 -10.86 -7.40 3.81
CA TYR A 19 -9.64 -6.60 3.74
C TYR A 19 -9.71 -5.39 4.66
N PHE A 20 -10.78 -4.60 4.58
CA PHE A 20 -10.95 -3.42 5.40
C PHE A 20 -11.17 -3.77 6.87
N ARG A 21 -11.77 -4.91 7.15
CA ARG A 21 -12.01 -5.38 8.51
C ARG A 21 -10.75 -5.86 9.23
N TYR A 22 -9.85 -6.57 8.54
CA TYR A 22 -8.73 -7.26 9.19
C TYR A 22 -7.35 -6.76 8.79
N LEU A 23 -7.12 -6.50 7.50
CA LEU A 23 -5.80 -6.14 6.99
C LEU A 23 -5.55 -4.63 7.07
N HIS A 24 -6.55 -3.80 6.76
CA HIS A 24 -6.38 -2.35 6.64
C HIS A 24 -5.90 -1.65 7.92
N ALA A 25 -6.21 -2.20 9.09
CA ALA A 25 -5.69 -1.72 10.38
C ALA A 25 -4.16 -1.81 10.49
N LEU A 26 -3.51 -2.72 9.76
CA LEU A 26 -2.07 -2.89 9.76
C LEU A 26 -1.39 -1.76 8.96
N PRO A 27 -0.32 -1.12 9.48
CA PRO A 27 0.35 0.00 8.81
C PRO A 27 0.77 -0.30 7.36
N ALA A 28 1.25 -1.52 7.12
CA ALA A 28 1.65 -2.05 5.82
C ALA A 28 0.51 -2.15 4.77
N TYR A 29 -0.75 -2.23 5.19
CA TYR A 29 -1.91 -2.45 4.32
C TYR A 29 -2.91 -1.27 4.36
N GLY A 30 -2.80 -0.38 5.35
CA GLY A 30 -3.73 0.73 5.58
C GLY A 30 -3.57 1.93 4.65
N PHE A 31 -3.30 1.74 3.35
CA PHE A 31 -3.04 2.82 2.39
C PHE A 31 -4.21 3.17 1.45
N LEU A 32 -5.31 2.42 1.53
CA LEU A 32 -6.52 2.66 0.74
C LEU A 32 -7.56 3.43 1.56
N HIS A 33 -8.32 4.32 0.93
CA HIS A 33 -9.47 4.95 1.61
C HIS A 33 -10.71 4.07 1.46
N GLN A 34 -11.26 3.58 2.58
CA GLN A 34 -12.35 2.59 2.57
C GLN A 34 -13.58 3.08 1.79
N SER A 35 -14.10 4.27 2.13
CA SER A 35 -15.28 4.83 1.48
C SER A 35 -15.11 4.96 -0.03
N THR A 36 -13.93 5.39 -0.49
CA THR A 36 -13.63 5.51 -1.92
C THR A 36 -13.55 4.15 -2.62
N VAL A 37 -12.94 3.14 -1.99
CA VAL A 37 -12.85 1.80 -2.59
C VAL A 37 -14.22 1.13 -2.63
N VAL A 38 -14.99 1.20 -1.53
CA VAL A 38 -16.35 0.66 -1.45
C VAL A 38 -17.24 1.30 -2.52
N GLN A 39 -17.22 2.63 -2.65
CA GLN A 39 -17.97 3.33 -3.68
C GLN A 39 -17.61 2.85 -5.09
N ARG A 40 -16.31 2.71 -5.39
CA ARG A 40 -15.85 2.21 -6.70
C ARG A 40 -16.20 0.76 -6.96
N CYS A 41 -16.30 -0.07 -5.93
CA CYS A 41 -16.82 -1.43 -6.06
C CYS A 41 -18.30 -1.41 -6.44
N LEU A 42 -19.12 -0.59 -5.77
CA LEU A 42 -20.55 -0.43 -6.06
C LEU A 42 -20.78 0.08 -7.49
N GLU A 43 -19.97 1.04 -7.93
CA GLU A 43 -20.01 1.61 -9.28
C GLU A 43 -19.35 0.72 -10.35
N ARG A 44 -18.75 -0.42 -9.97
CA ARG A 44 -17.96 -1.29 -10.85
C ARG A 44 -16.82 -0.56 -11.58
N SER A 45 -16.30 0.50 -10.97
CA SER A 45 -15.24 1.38 -11.49
C SER A 45 -13.88 1.16 -10.83
N ILE A 46 -13.79 0.20 -9.89
CA ILE A 46 -12.52 -0.15 -9.25
C ILE A 46 -11.50 -0.67 -10.28
N ASN A 47 -10.24 -0.27 -10.13
CA ASN A 47 -9.17 -0.74 -10.99
C ASN A 47 -9.05 -2.28 -10.91
N PRO A 48 -9.10 -3.01 -12.04
CA PRO A 48 -9.10 -4.47 -12.02
C PRO A 48 -7.86 -5.09 -11.37
N ALA A 49 -6.68 -4.49 -11.55
CA ALA A 49 -5.45 -4.98 -10.92
C ALA A 49 -5.52 -4.86 -9.40
N LEU A 50 -6.03 -3.73 -8.90
CA LEU A 50 -6.22 -3.51 -7.48
C LEU A 50 -7.27 -4.46 -6.88
N LYS A 51 -8.41 -4.65 -7.55
CA LYS A 51 -9.45 -5.59 -7.09
C LYS A 51 -8.91 -7.01 -6.98
N ALA A 52 -8.20 -7.49 -8.00
CA ALA A 52 -7.60 -8.81 -7.99
C ALA A 52 -6.54 -8.95 -6.87
N ALA A 53 -5.70 -7.93 -6.66
CA ALA A 53 -4.71 -7.96 -5.58
C ALA A 53 -5.36 -8.01 -4.18
N LEU A 54 -6.45 -7.24 -3.97
CA LEU A 54 -7.24 -7.26 -2.73
C LEU A 54 -7.83 -8.65 -2.47
N CYS A 55 -8.38 -9.29 -3.50
CA CYS A 55 -8.93 -10.64 -3.37
C CYS A 55 -7.82 -11.65 -3.04
N ALA A 56 -6.69 -11.61 -3.76
CA ALA A 56 -5.57 -12.53 -3.56
C ALA A 56 -5.00 -12.48 -2.14
N ILE A 57 -4.65 -11.28 -1.66
CA ILE A 57 -4.03 -11.10 -0.34
C ILE A 57 -4.99 -11.40 0.80
N THR A 58 -6.27 -11.03 0.65
CA THR A 58 -7.27 -11.31 1.68
C THR A 58 -7.63 -12.80 1.72
N ALA A 59 -7.75 -13.46 0.57
CA ALA A 59 -7.97 -14.90 0.51
C ALA A 59 -6.80 -15.68 1.12
N LEU A 60 -5.55 -15.23 0.88
CA LEU A 60 -4.37 -15.76 1.54
C LEU A 60 -4.45 -15.63 3.06
N PHE A 61 -4.74 -14.41 3.55
CA PHE A 61 -4.86 -14.13 4.99
C PHE A 61 -5.96 -14.96 5.67
N MET A 62 -7.10 -15.14 4.99
CA MET A 62 -8.24 -15.90 5.49
C MET A 62 -8.06 -17.43 5.33
N GLY A 63 -6.98 -17.89 4.71
CA GLY A 63 -6.72 -19.31 4.48
C GLY A 63 -7.74 -20.00 3.55
N ARG A 64 -8.35 -19.25 2.62
CA ARG A 64 -9.41 -19.75 1.72
C ARG A 64 -9.08 -19.51 0.24
N CYS A 65 -9.90 -20.10 -0.66
CA CYS A 65 -9.81 -19.93 -2.11
C CYS A 65 -8.39 -20.22 -2.66
N ALA A 66 -7.84 -21.38 -2.31
CA ALA A 66 -6.43 -21.71 -2.58
C ALA A 66 -6.09 -21.68 -4.08
N ASP A 67 -7.00 -22.14 -4.94
CA ASP A 67 -6.81 -22.19 -6.39
C ASP A 67 -7.03 -20.81 -7.03
N GLU A 68 -7.96 -20.02 -6.50
CA GLU A 68 -8.32 -18.71 -7.04
C GLU A 68 -7.35 -17.61 -6.61
N ARG A 69 -6.81 -17.69 -5.38
CA ARG A 69 -5.94 -16.62 -4.85
C ARG A 69 -4.67 -16.42 -5.65
N ASP A 70 -4.05 -17.49 -6.14
CA ASP A 70 -2.87 -17.37 -7.01
C ASP A 70 -3.24 -16.84 -8.40
N LYS A 71 -4.39 -17.25 -8.94
CA LYS A 71 -4.93 -16.70 -10.20
C LYS A 71 -5.19 -15.20 -10.09
N TRP A 72 -5.77 -14.74 -8.98
CA TRP A 72 -5.97 -13.31 -8.72
C TRP A 72 -4.65 -12.56 -8.59
N ALA A 73 -3.66 -13.11 -7.88
CA ALA A 73 -2.33 -12.50 -7.78
C ALA A 73 -1.66 -12.38 -9.16
N GLN A 74 -1.69 -13.46 -9.95
CA GLN A 74 -1.13 -13.49 -11.30
C GLN A 74 -1.87 -12.55 -12.26
N ALA A 75 -3.19 -12.47 -12.18
CA ALA A 75 -3.99 -11.55 -12.98
C ALA A 75 -3.66 -10.10 -12.64
N SER A 76 -3.55 -9.77 -11.35
CA SER A 76 -3.15 -8.43 -10.91
C SER A 76 -1.77 -8.04 -11.45
N GLU A 77 -0.79 -8.93 -11.29
CA GLU A 77 0.57 -8.74 -11.77
C GLU A 77 0.62 -8.52 -13.29
N THR A 78 -0.14 -9.30 -14.04
CA THR A 78 -0.25 -9.20 -15.50
C THR A 78 -0.80 -7.82 -15.92
N LEU A 79 -1.86 -7.35 -15.26
CA LEU A 79 -2.45 -6.05 -15.53
C LEU A 79 -1.50 -4.88 -15.18
N VAL A 80 -0.75 -5.01 -14.08
CA VAL A 80 0.30 -4.03 -13.73
C VAL A 80 1.37 -3.98 -14.83
N PHE A 81 1.82 -5.13 -15.33
CA PHE A 81 2.83 -5.19 -16.39
C PHE A 81 2.36 -4.63 -17.73
N GLN A 82 1.11 -4.87 -18.10
CA GLN A 82 0.52 -4.26 -19.29
C GLN A 82 0.47 -2.72 -19.19
N GLY A 83 0.43 -2.17 -17.98
CA GLY A 83 0.39 -0.75 -17.70
C GLY A 83 1.75 -0.08 -17.42
N LEU A 84 2.89 -0.74 -17.64
CA LEU A 84 4.21 -0.22 -17.22
C LEU A 84 4.57 1.14 -17.83
N SER A 85 4.19 1.38 -19.08
CA SER A 85 4.44 2.67 -19.75
C SER A 85 3.57 3.82 -19.23
N HIS A 86 2.57 3.52 -18.38
CA HIS A 86 1.64 4.48 -17.82
C HIS A 86 1.55 4.29 -16.29
N PRO A 87 2.55 4.78 -15.53
CA PRO A 87 2.56 4.66 -14.07
C PRO A 87 1.25 5.17 -13.45
N SER A 88 0.67 4.37 -12.56
CA SER A 88 -0.61 4.66 -11.91
C SER A 88 -0.53 4.32 -10.44
N ILE A 89 -1.16 5.15 -9.60
CA ILE A 89 -1.26 4.88 -8.16
C ILE A 89 -1.95 3.54 -7.90
N PHE A 90 -2.94 3.16 -8.72
CA PHE A 90 -3.65 1.89 -8.57
C PHE A 90 -2.76 0.69 -8.91
N HIS A 91 -1.89 0.81 -9.92
CA HIS A 91 -0.93 -0.24 -10.26
C HIS A 91 0.11 -0.42 -9.16
N LEU A 92 0.61 0.68 -8.58
CA LEU A 92 1.52 0.59 -7.43
C LEU A 92 0.84 -0.05 -6.21
N GLN A 93 -0.38 0.38 -5.88
CA GLN A 93 -1.16 -0.19 -4.77
C GLN A 93 -1.43 -1.69 -4.96
N ALA A 94 -1.81 -2.09 -6.16
CA ALA A 94 -1.97 -3.50 -6.53
C ALA A 94 -0.65 -4.26 -6.36
N LEU A 95 0.45 -3.71 -6.89
CA LEU A 95 1.77 -4.31 -6.82
C LEU A 95 2.26 -4.49 -5.38
N LEU A 96 2.02 -3.53 -4.47
CA LEU A 96 2.36 -3.65 -3.05
C LEU A 96 1.64 -4.83 -2.38
N LEU A 97 0.36 -5.06 -2.70
CA LEU A 97 -0.38 -6.21 -2.20
C LEU A 97 0.13 -7.54 -2.80
N VAL A 98 0.46 -7.55 -4.10
CA VAL A 98 1.03 -8.73 -4.77
C VAL A 98 2.40 -9.08 -4.20
N ILE A 99 3.26 -8.08 -3.91
CA ILE A 99 4.57 -8.32 -3.28
C ILE A 99 4.40 -9.05 -1.95
N ARG A 100 3.48 -8.58 -1.09
CA ARG A 100 3.18 -9.21 0.20
C ARG A 100 2.63 -10.62 0.01
N TYR A 101 1.68 -10.79 -0.92
CA TYR A 101 1.15 -12.11 -1.27
C TYR A 101 2.27 -13.07 -1.68
N ARG A 102 3.19 -12.64 -2.55
CA ARG A 102 4.30 -13.48 -3.02
C ARG A 102 5.26 -13.82 -1.89
N ALA A 103 5.58 -12.88 -1.01
CA ALA A 103 6.41 -13.15 0.17
C ALA A 103 5.75 -14.18 1.10
N ASP A 104 4.49 -13.95 1.46
CA ASP A 104 3.74 -14.79 2.40
C ASP A 104 3.39 -16.18 1.85
N SER A 105 3.37 -16.35 0.52
CA SER A 105 3.19 -17.64 -0.17
C SER A 105 4.51 -18.35 -0.51
N GLY A 106 5.66 -17.82 -0.09
CA GLY A 106 6.99 -18.43 -0.30
C GLY A 106 7.68 -18.03 -1.61
N GLY A 107 7.05 -17.21 -2.45
CA GLY A 107 7.60 -16.64 -3.68
C GLY A 107 8.55 -15.45 -3.47
N PHE A 108 9.48 -15.54 -2.51
CA PHE A 108 10.35 -14.42 -2.10
C PHE A 108 11.19 -13.81 -3.22
N SER A 109 11.76 -14.62 -4.12
CA SER A 109 12.55 -14.10 -5.26
C SER A 109 11.70 -13.24 -6.20
N ARG A 110 10.45 -13.64 -6.46
CA ARG A 110 9.52 -12.84 -7.25
C ARG A 110 9.14 -11.56 -6.50
N ALA A 111 8.82 -11.67 -5.22
CA ALA A 111 8.48 -10.52 -4.37
C ALA A 111 9.61 -9.48 -4.33
N PHE A 112 10.85 -9.92 -4.25
CA PHE A 112 12.04 -9.06 -4.28
C PHE A 112 12.15 -8.26 -5.59
N MET A 113 12.01 -8.93 -6.74
CA MET A 113 12.05 -8.25 -8.05
C MET A 113 10.90 -7.24 -8.21
N LEU A 114 9.70 -7.60 -7.74
CA LEU A 114 8.54 -6.71 -7.77
C LEU A 114 8.71 -5.50 -6.84
N ALA A 115 9.41 -5.64 -5.70
CA ALA A 115 9.70 -4.53 -4.79
C ALA A 115 10.58 -3.46 -5.46
N GLY A 116 11.61 -3.87 -6.22
CA GLY A 116 12.41 -2.94 -7.02
C GLY A 116 11.57 -2.19 -8.07
N LEU A 117 10.64 -2.87 -8.73
CA LEU A 117 9.69 -2.24 -9.65
C LEU A 117 8.77 -1.25 -8.91
N ALA A 118 8.23 -1.62 -7.76
CA ALA A 118 7.38 -0.74 -6.95
C ALA A 118 8.12 0.55 -6.55
N ALA A 119 9.39 0.46 -6.16
CA ALA A 119 10.23 1.61 -5.87
C ALA A 119 10.40 2.54 -7.08
N ARG A 120 10.59 1.99 -8.28
CA ARG A 120 10.65 2.78 -9.53
C ARG A 120 9.32 3.42 -9.89
N LEU A 121 8.20 2.71 -9.74
CA LEU A 121 6.87 3.28 -9.98
C LEU A 121 6.55 4.42 -9.00
N ALA A 122 6.89 4.27 -7.71
CA ALA A 122 6.70 5.31 -6.71
C ALA A 122 7.51 6.56 -7.02
N ALA A 123 8.76 6.40 -7.47
CA ALA A 123 9.61 7.50 -7.92
C ALA A 123 9.04 8.19 -9.17
N ALA A 124 8.60 7.42 -10.18
CA ALA A 124 7.99 7.95 -11.40
C ALA A 124 6.71 8.78 -11.10
N LEU A 125 5.93 8.34 -10.11
CA LEU A 125 4.73 9.04 -9.63
C LEU A 125 5.04 10.22 -8.68
N ARG A 126 6.32 10.47 -8.36
CA ARG A 126 6.78 11.46 -7.37
C ARG A 126 6.06 11.36 -6.04
N LEU A 127 5.89 10.12 -5.55
CA LEU A 127 5.19 9.89 -4.28
C LEU A 127 5.99 10.32 -3.07
N ASN A 128 7.30 10.55 -3.19
CA ASN A 128 8.16 11.04 -2.12
C ASN A 128 7.99 12.54 -1.81
N TYR A 129 7.07 13.23 -2.48
CA TYR A 129 6.72 14.63 -2.28
C TYR A 129 5.23 14.80 -1.97
N GLU A 130 4.89 15.85 -1.20
CA GLU A 130 3.50 16.28 -1.04
C GLU A 130 2.99 17.00 -2.31
N HIS A 131 1.72 16.82 -2.68
CA HIS A 131 1.09 17.47 -3.84
C HIS A 131 -0.10 18.30 -3.37
N HIS A 132 0.09 19.61 -3.23
CA HIS A 132 -0.88 20.51 -2.60
C HIS A 132 -2.19 20.71 -3.40
N GLU A 133 -2.20 20.36 -4.68
CA GLU A 133 -3.37 20.46 -5.56
C GLU A 133 -4.36 19.30 -5.36
N LEU A 134 -3.98 18.27 -4.60
CA LEU A 134 -4.84 17.11 -4.36
C LEU A 134 -5.80 17.34 -3.19
N SER A 135 -6.94 16.65 -3.23
CA SER A 135 -7.83 16.58 -2.08
C SER A 135 -7.10 15.97 -0.87
N PRO A 136 -7.49 16.31 0.37
CA PRO A 136 -6.86 15.76 1.58
C PRO A 136 -6.83 14.23 1.62
N VAL A 137 -7.90 13.58 1.13
CA VAL A 137 -7.99 12.12 1.01
C VAL A 137 -7.00 11.59 -0.02
N ALA A 138 -6.96 12.18 -1.22
CA ALA A 138 -6.04 11.75 -2.27
C ALA A 138 -4.56 11.91 -1.85
N GLN A 139 -4.24 13.01 -1.16
CA GLN A 139 -2.91 13.26 -0.63
C GLN A 139 -2.53 12.22 0.44
N GLU A 140 -3.45 11.90 1.36
CA GLU A 140 -3.22 10.88 2.38
C GLU A 140 -3.05 9.47 1.78
N VAL A 141 -3.85 9.11 0.78
CA VAL A 141 -3.72 7.84 0.04
C VAL A 141 -2.32 7.72 -0.58
N ARG A 142 -1.83 8.78 -1.24
CA ARG A 142 -0.48 8.79 -1.84
C ARG A 142 0.61 8.65 -0.78
N ARG A 143 0.50 9.41 0.32
CA ARG A 143 1.43 9.36 1.44
C ARG A 143 1.49 7.95 2.06
N ARG A 144 0.33 7.38 2.39
CA ARG A 144 0.25 6.03 2.98
C ARG A 144 0.71 4.94 1.99
N THR A 145 0.48 5.12 0.70
CA THR A 145 1.00 4.20 -0.34
C THR A 145 2.54 4.21 -0.35
N PHE A 146 3.16 5.38 -0.24
CA PHE A 146 4.62 5.48 -0.13
C PHE A 146 5.13 4.85 1.18
N TRP A 147 4.46 5.09 2.31
CA TRP A 147 4.86 4.46 3.58
C TRP A 147 4.71 2.93 3.55
N SER A 148 3.68 2.40 2.87
CA SER A 148 3.55 0.95 2.65
C SER A 148 4.72 0.37 1.84
N LEU A 149 5.22 1.10 0.83
CA LEU A 149 6.45 0.75 0.13
C LEU A 149 7.66 0.78 1.07
N TYR A 150 7.79 1.83 1.90
CA TYR A 150 8.89 1.95 2.87
C TYR A 150 8.94 0.75 3.83
N PHE A 151 7.79 0.23 4.25
CA PHE A 151 7.74 -0.97 5.11
C PHE A 151 8.12 -2.27 4.40
N LEU A 152 8.29 -2.29 3.07
CA LEU A 152 8.89 -3.44 2.39
C LEU A 152 10.39 -3.57 2.69
N GLU A 153 11.05 -2.50 3.15
CA GLU A 153 12.45 -2.58 3.57
C GLU A 153 12.63 -3.55 4.75
N GLU A 154 11.62 -3.69 5.61
CA GLU A 154 11.65 -4.66 6.72
C GLU A 154 11.73 -6.10 6.24
N VAL A 155 11.15 -6.38 5.07
CA VAL A 155 11.03 -7.71 4.48
C VAL A 155 12.24 -8.07 3.61
N PHE A 156 12.78 -7.11 2.85
CA PHE A 156 13.78 -7.39 1.82
C PHE A 156 15.17 -6.82 2.11
N CYS A 157 15.27 -5.72 2.85
CA CYS A 157 16.51 -4.98 3.01
C CYS A 157 17.15 -5.36 4.35
N SER A 158 17.92 -6.45 4.37
CA SER A 158 18.65 -6.92 5.57
C SER A 158 19.88 -6.05 5.89
N GLY A 159 19.77 -4.72 5.81
CA GLY A 159 20.87 -3.77 6.02
C GLY A 159 21.78 -3.51 4.80
N LEU A 160 21.65 -4.33 3.75
CA LEU A 160 22.44 -4.20 2.52
C LEU A 160 21.98 -3.00 1.67
N ARG A 161 22.93 -2.11 1.33
CA ARG A 161 22.66 -0.86 0.61
C ARG A 161 22.16 -1.08 -0.82
N GLU A 162 22.65 -2.13 -1.47
CA GLU A 162 22.26 -2.53 -2.82
C GLU A 162 20.80 -2.99 -2.93
N PHE A 163 20.17 -3.34 -1.81
CA PHE A 163 18.77 -3.76 -1.75
C PHE A 163 17.82 -2.65 -1.32
N GLU A 164 18.34 -1.46 -1.00
CA GLU A 164 17.57 -0.34 -0.49
C GLU A 164 16.53 0.14 -1.53
N LEU A 165 15.27 0.28 -1.09
CA LEU A 165 14.16 0.67 -1.98
C LEU A 165 14.04 2.19 -2.05
N CYS A 166 14.20 2.88 -0.91
CA CYS A 166 14.13 4.33 -0.84
C CYS A 166 14.98 4.92 0.29
N HIS A 167 15.90 5.81 -0.09
CA HIS A 167 16.75 6.49 0.89
C HIS A 167 15.97 7.54 1.69
N PRO A 168 16.06 7.58 3.04
CA PRO A 168 15.37 8.57 3.87
C PRO A 168 15.60 10.01 3.46
N ASP A 169 16.81 10.35 3.01
CA ASP A 169 17.18 11.71 2.61
C ASP A 169 16.40 12.21 1.38
N ILE A 170 15.77 11.32 0.61
CA ILE A 170 14.92 11.70 -0.53
C ILE A 170 13.43 11.62 -0.21
N ILE A 171 13.06 11.43 1.07
CA ILE A 171 11.66 11.38 1.52
C ILE A 171 11.28 12.73 2.14
N TYR A 172 10.50 13.51 1.40
CA TYR A 172 10.02 14.84 1.80
C TYR A 172 8.55 14.81 2.26
N LEU A 173 8.03 13.62 2.55
CA LEU A 173 6.66 13.40 2.98
C LEU A 173 6.47 13.66 4.46
N ARG A 174 5.25 14.08 4.81
CA ARG A 174 4.79 14.03 6.19
C ARG A 174 4.59 12.57 6.63
N LEU A 175 4.61 12.35 7.93
CA LEU A 175 4.18 11.08 8.53
C LEU A 175 2.69 10.81 8.23
N PRO A 176 2.28 9.54 8.14
CA PRO A 176 0.89 9.18 7.90
C PRO A 176 0.01 9.62 9.07
N ARG A 177 -1.22 10.08 8.77
CA ARG A 177 -2.19 10.49 9.80
C ARG A 177 -2.81 9.26 10.45
N GLU A 178 -3.33 9.42 11.67
CA GLU A 178 -4.11 8.37 12.35
C GLU A 178 -5.37 7.96 11.56
N ASP A 179 -5.82 6.72 11.76
CA ASP A 179 -6.94 6.14 10.98
C ASP A 179 -8.25 6.87 11.16
N ILE A 180 -8.56 7.32 12.38
CA ILE A 180 -9.76 8.10 12.64
C ILE A 180 -9.77 9.41 11.84
N ASN A 181 -8.60 10.06 11.68
CA ASN A 181 -8.48 11.30 10.94
C ASN A 181 -8.55 11.08 9.42
N PHE A 182 -8.08 9.92 8.95
CA PHE A 182 -8.18 9.55 7.54
C PHE A 182 -9.61 9.17 7.16
N ALA A 183 -10.28 8.37 7.99
CA ALA A 183 -11.66 7.93 7.78
C ALA A 183 -12.67 9.10 7.85
N ASN A 184 -12.46 10.04 8.77
CA ASN A 184 -13.34 11.20 8.94
C ASN A 184 -12.96 12.39 8.04
N GLU A 185 -12.00 12.22 7.13
CA GLU A 185 -11.51 13.27 6.22
C GLU A 185 -11.12 14.58 6.96
N ALA A 186 -10.56 14.45 8.18
CA ALA A 186 -10.26 15.58 9.05
C ALA A 186 -9.27 16.57 8.39
N SER A 187 -9.32 17.84 8.80
CA SER A 187 -8.54 18.91 8.17
C SER A 187 -7.01 18.66 8.21
N PRO A 188 -6.25 19.13 7.20
CA PRO A 188 -4.82 18.81 7.03
C PRO A 188 -3.88 19.45 8.05
N HIS A 189 -4.37 20.35 8.90
CA HIS A 189 -3.55 21.21 9.77
C HIS A 189 -3.18 20.57 11.11
N MET A 190 -3.65 19.35 11.41
CA MET A 190 -3.34 18.65 12.66
C MET A 190 -2.04 17.85 12.53
N ASN A 191 -1.08 18.10 13.43
CA ASN A 191 0.15 17.33 13.67
C ASN A 191 1.00 17.02 12.43
N VAL A 192 1.86 17.97 12.04
CA VAL A 192 2.79 17.81 10.92
C VAL A 192 4.14 17.31 11.44
N ALA A 193 4.41 16.02 11.29
CA ALA A 193 5.72 15.42 11.55
C ALA A 193 6.36 14.88 10.28
N PHE A 194 7.68 14.75 10.28
CA PHE A 194 8.47 14.24 9.17
C PHE A 194 9.35 13.07 9.60
N LEU A 195 9.88 12.32 8.64
CA LEU A 195 10.79 11.20 8.92
C LEU A 195 12.09 11.67 9.58
N ILE A 196 12.75 12.63 8.94
CA ILE A 196 14.00 13.24 9.42
C ILE A 196 13.64 14.56 10.12
N PRO A 197 14.07 14.76 11.39
CA PRO A 197 13.90 16.03 12.08
C PRO A 197 14.56 17.19 11.32
N GLY A 198 13.92 18.36 11.30
CA GLY A 198 14.45 19.58 10.65
C GLY A 198 13.74 20.01 9.35
N LEU A 199 12.80 19.20 8.84
CA LEU A 199 11.90 19.60 7.74
C LEU A 199 10.65 20.38 8.21
N GLY A 200 10.53 20.65 9.51
CA GLY A 200 9.42 21.41 10.11
C GLY A 200 9.47 21.44 11.63
N VAL A 201 8.43 22.02 12.25
CA VAL A 201 8.23 22.02 13.71
C VAL A 201 7.78 20.63 14.15
N GLU A 202 8.55 19.97 15.01
CA GLU A 202 8.19 18.67 15.56
C GLU A 202 6.97 18.81 16.50
N PRO A 203 5.87 18.07 16.25
CA PRO A 203 4.69 18.13 17.09
C PRO A 203 4.91 17.38 18.41
N THR A 204 4.13 17.74 19.43
CA THR A 204 4.19 17.10 20.75
C THR A 204 3.71 15.64 20.74
N SER A 205 2.92 15.24 19.74
CA SER A 205 2.49 13.85 19.52
C SER A 205 2.33 13.57 18.02
N ILE A 206 2.84 12.41 17.58
CA ILE A 206 2.84 11.98 16.16
C ILE A 206 1.86 10.84 15.85
N GLY A 207 1.12 10.36 16.85
CA GLY A 207 0.18 9.24 16.69
C GLY A 207 0.86 7.87 16.49
N GLN A 208 0.07 6.80 16.54
CA GLN A 208 0.56 5.42 16.41
C GLN A 208 1.17 5.15 15.02
N ARG A 209 0.57 5.68 13.95
CA ARG A 209 1.08 5.47 12.59
C ARG A 209 2.40 6.21 12.35
N GLY A 210 2.53 7.43 12.88
CA GLY A 210 3.78 8.18 12.85
C GLY A 210 4.88 7.48 13.65
N LEU A 211 4.56 6.98 14.85
CA LEU A 211 5.50 6.20 15.67
C LEU A 211 5.99 4.94 14.95
N PHE A 212 5.09 4.20 14.29
CA PHE A 212 5.46 2.99 13.55
C PHE A 212 6.50 3.29 12.46
N VAL A 213 6.33 4.38 11.71
CA VAL A 213 7.32 4.84 10.72
C VAL A 213 8.67 5.16 11.37
N LYS A 214 8.68 5.84 12.52
CA LYS A 214 9.91 6.17 13.25
C LYS A 214 10.62 4.90 13.75
N VAL A 215 9.87 3.89 14.21
CA VAL A 215 10.43 2.59 14.61
C VAL A 215 11.04 1.86 13.42
N ALA A 216 10.39 1.87 12.25
CA ALA A 216 10.94 1.30 11.02
C ALA A 216 12.29 1.97 10.63
N LEU A 217 12.38 3.31 10.76
CA LEU A 217 13.64 4.04 10.56
C LEU A 217 14.72 3.64 11.56
N LEU A 218 14.38 3.54 12.85
CA LEU A 218 15.32 3.11 13.89
C LEU A 218 15.86 1.71 13.60
N ARG A 219 14.99 0.76 13.26
CA ARG A 219 15.38 -0.59 12.85
C ARG A 219 16.35 -0.54 11.67
N ARG A 220 16.04 0.23 10.62
CA ARG A 220 16.92 0.41 9.46
C ARG A 220 18.31 0.90 9.88
N ASN A 221 18.38 1.86 10.79
CA ASN A 221 19.66 2.42 11.24
C ASN A 221 20.48 1.43 12.10
N ILE A 222 19.82 0.50 12.81
CA ILE A 222 20.50 -0.55 13.59
C ILE A 222 21.06 -1.66 12.67
N MET A 223 20.38 -1.94 11.57
CA MET A 223 20.78 -3.01 10.64
C MET A 223 21.92 -2.63 9.68
N LYS A 224 22.31 -1.36 9.63
CA LYS A 224 23.45 -0.85 8.83
C LYS A 224 24.74 -0.91 9.62
#